data_AF-A0A8W7P4I3-F1
#
_entry.id   AF-A0A8W7P4I3-F1
#
_cell.length_a   1.000
_cell.length_b   1.000
_cell.length_c   1.000
_cell.angle_alpha   90.00
_cell.angle_beta   90.00
_cell.angle_gamma   90.00
#
_symmetry.space_group_name_H-M   'P 1'
#
loop_
_entity.id
_entity.type
_entity.pdbx_description
1 polymer ?
#
loop_
_entity_poly.entity_id
_entity_poly.type
_entity_poly.pdbx_seq_one_letter_code
_entity_poly.pdbx_strand_id
1 'polypeptide(L)'
;LKCVCLCSVCVCEKSSHFRVCNQPKNCLSERKHRSRDTMTSGRRSWMVLAGVLLVLAVIAAPVGSYSPFKKGPQHGSFTRTGSPAAANGGAVREREREREREREQERLATPYVGPLVGLEAGGKRAANDFLEDVGKNVFDTVYHWKVMDFMYPSLQLRNNAIRTREFIPENNLPLGVDRFRDRLFITTPRWNPGVPATLSYLPLPAQDRSQPLMPYPDWSYHTSPRNPDCSKMMSVYRIQVDECDRLWVLDAGVTDTLTNLQQVCPPKIMAFDLQNDELLFTYVLPEEQVKEDSLHTNIVVDVRDGQCEDAFAYVADVWRNGITVFDMRKFKSWRTTNHLYNPNPLASDYNYQDLNFQWSDGVFGMSLAPVHRSGDRMLLFHPMSSFMEFQVPASILRNETVWEGFGLAAKAFQPVGTRGRMGQSSTAGVGKNNVQFFTLVQQSGVGCWDLGKPYNRNNLGVVEKNAQKLTFPNDLKVDREPQQSLWVMSNKLPVFLYDKLDYTQTNFRVLMADARKAIENTVCDPRVPPSLAFDAAQLECELEL
;
A
#
# COMPACT_ATOMS: atom_id res chain seq x y z
N LEU A 1 36.72 -31.00 7.67
CA LEU A 1 35.69 -30.03 8.10
C LEU A 1 34.70 -29.93 6.97
N LYS A 2 33.40 -30.00 7.25
CA LYS A 2 32.41 -29.32 6.41
C LYS A 2 32.26 -27.91 6.98
N CYS A 3 32.21 -26.91 6.11
CA CYS A 3 31.82 -25.56 6.47
C CYS A 3 30.64 -25.19 5.57
N VAL A 4 29.56 -24.70 6.16
CA VAL A 4 28.42 -24.14 5.45
C VAL A 4 28.36 -22.66 5.83
N CYS A 5 28.19 -21.80 4.84
CA CYS A 5 28.06 -20.36 5.03
C CYS A 5 26.70 -19.91 4.49
N LEU A 6 25.97 -19.13 5.27
CA LEU A 6 24.63 -18.65 4.95
C LEU A 6 24.52 -17.19 5.45
N CYS A 7 24.06 -16.29 4.57
CA CYS A 7 23.85 -14.85 4.80
C CYS A 7 24.77 -14.22 5.88
N SER A 8 26.09 -14.26 5.62
CA SER A 8 27.22 -13.73 6.44
C SER A 8 27.72 -14.55 7.65
N VAL A 9 27.11 -15.68 8.01
CA VAL A 9 27.64 -16.57 9.07
C VAL A 9 28.20 -17.87 8.46
N CYS A 10 29.47 -18.17 8.75
CA CYS A 10 30.10 -19.45 8.40
C CYS A 10 30.22 -20.36 9.63
N VAL A 11 29.54 -21.50 9.61
CA VAL A 11 29.65 -22.54 10.64
C VAL A 11 30.57 -23.65 10.12
N CYS A 12 31.71 -23.83 10.77
CA CYS A 12 32.70 -24.87 10.43
C CYS A 12 32.72 -25.97 11.50
N GLU A 13 32.41 -27.20 11.10
CA GLU A 13 32.38 -28.34 12.02
C GLU A 13 33.80 -28.82 12.36
N LYS A 14 34.14 -28.73 13.65
CA LYS A 14 35.17 -29.52 14.32
C LYS A 14 34.54 -30.19 15.55
N SER A 15 35.04 -31.38 15.88
CA SER A 15 34.60 -32.21 16.99
C SER A 15 34.32 -31.41 18.28
N SER A 16 33.10 -31.56 18.78
CA SER A 16 32.58 -31.15 20.09
C SER A 16 32.51 -29.66 20.47
N HIS A 17 32.82 -28.69 19.61
CA HIS A 17 32.47 -27.27 19.87
C HIS A 17 32.12 -26.45 18.61
N PHE A 18 30.97 -25.79 18.65
CA PHE A 18 30.58 -24.73 17.71
C PHE A 18 31.22 -23.38 18.10
N ARG A 19 31.51 -22.53 17.11
CA ARG A 19 31.78 -21.10 17.27
C ARG A 19 31.13 -20.31 16.14
N VAL A 20 30.57 -19.16 16.48
CA VAL A 20 30.17 -18.10 15.54
C VAL A 20 31.33 -17.11 15.44
N CYS A 21 31.65 -16.66 14.22
CA CYS A 21 32.70 -15.68 13.97
C CYS A 21 32.18 -14.57 13.06
N ASN A 22 32.17 -13.33 13.55
CA ASN A 22 31.88 -12.15 12.73
C ASN A 22 33.18 -11.63 12.10
N GLN A 23 33.10 -11.28 10.81
CA GLN A 23 34.15 -10.76 9.91
C GLN A 23 35.13 -11.79 9.25
N PRO A 24 35.42 -11.65 7.94
CA PRO A 24 36.09 -12.68 7.13
C PRO A 24 37.61 -12.49 6.94
N LYS A 25 38.38 -12.11 7.98
CA LYS A 25 39.84 -12.00 7.91
C LYS A 25 40.54 -12.47 9.19
N ASN A 26 40.87 -13.77 9.25
CA ASN A 26 42.07 -14.38 9.90
C ASN A 26 41.87 -15.88 10.18
N CYS A 27 42.03 -16.72 9.15
CA CYS A 27 41.97 -18.19 9.28
C CYS A 27 43.12 -18.91 8.54
N LEU A 28 44.35 -18.39 8.56
CA LEU A 28 45.50 -19.05 7.91
C LEU A 28 46.92 -18.64 8.44
N SER A 29 47.18 -18.81 9.75
CA SER A 29 48.52 -18.80 10.39
C SER A 29 48.35 -19.08 11.90
N GLU A 30 49.25 -19.70 12.67
CA GLU A 30 50.45 -20.49 12.32
C GLU A 30 50.65 -21.63 13.36
N ARG A 31 51.81 -22.30 13.40
CA ARG A 31 52.06 -23.55 14.17
C ARG A 31 53.01 -23.37 15.38
N LYS A 32 52.73 -24.15 16.44
CA LYS A 32 53.60 -24.52 17.59
C LYS A 32 54.00 -23.41 18.60
N HIS A 33 53.63 -23.61 19.87
CA HIS A 33 54.62 -24.00 20.90
C HIS A 33 53.93 -24.82 22.01
N ARG A 34 54.67 -25.24 23.06
CA ARG A 34 54.28 -26.40 23.92
C ARG A 34 54.72 -26.30 25.39
N SER A 35 53.75 -26.14 26.29
CA SER A 35 53.76 -26.52 27.71
C SER A 35 52.28 -26.75 28.11
N ARG A 36 51.86 -27.85 28.75
CA ARG A 36 52.11 -28.28 30.14
C ARG A 36 51.83 -27.18 31.17
N ASP A 37 50.71 -27.31 31.87
CA ASP A 37 50.69 -27.44 33.34
C ASP A 37 49.40 -28.15 33.79
N THR A 38 49.21 -28.35 35.11
CA THR A 38 48.34 -29.38 35.71
C THR A 38 47.39 -28.82 36.79
N MET A 39 46.50 -29.69 37.30
CA MET A 39 45.64 -29.48 38.50
C MET A 39 44.44 -28.52 38.29
N THR A 40 43.27 -28.65 38.95
CA THR A 40 42.73 -29.71 39.85
C THR A 40 41.19 -29.66 39.93
N SER A 41 40.59 -30.78 40.37
CA SER A 41 39.40 -30.91 41.26
C SER A 41 38.22 -29.92 41.18
N GLY A 42 37.01 -30.44 40.91
CA GLY A 42 35.74 -29.70 41.03
C GLY A 42 34.50 -30.60 41.11
N ARG A 43 34.37 -31.44 42.13
CA ARG A 43 33.17 -32.30 42.34
C ARG A 43 31.98 -31.51 42.93
N ARG A 44 30.77 -31.76 42.40
CA ARG A 44 29.59 -32.21 43.18
C ARG A 44 28.44 -32.67 42.27
N SER A 45 27.83 -33.81 42.60
CA SER A 45 26.63 -34.37 41.98
C SER A 45 25.35 -33.88 42.68
N TRP A 46 24.17 -34.10 42.08
CA TRP A 46 22.93 -34.50 42.79
C TRP A 46 22.06 -35.41 41.88
N MET A 47 21.05 -36.09 42.46
CA MET A 47 20.50 -37.41 42.01
C MET A 47 19.06 -37.63 42.55
N VAL A 48 18.14 -38.45 42.01
CA VAL A 48 18.01 -39.23 40.74
C VAL A 48 16.51 -39.63 40.53
N LEU A 49 16.16 -40.38 39.46
CA LEU A 49 14.82 -40.86 39.00
C LEU A 49 14.04 -39.85 38.12
N ALA A 50 13.29 -40.19 37.05
CA ALA A 50 12.93 -41.42 36.30
C ALA A 50 11.62 -42.19 36.64
N GLY A 51 10.83 -42.51 35.58
CA GLY A 51 9.64 -43.39 35.57
C GLY A 51 8.28 -42.67 35.51
N VAL A 52 7.17 -43.20 34.95
CA VAL A 52 6.88 -44.45 34.19
C VAL A 52 5.74 -44.20 33.16
N LEU A 53 5.52 -45.12 32.21
CA LEU A 53 4.52 -45.11 31.12
C LEU A 53 3.13 -45.72 31.47
N LEU A 54 2.23 -45.68 30.46
CA LEU A 54 1.02 -46.51 30.18
C LEU A 54 -0.38 -45.99 30.63
N VAL A 55 -1.54 -46.36 30.04
CA VAL A 55 -2.02 -46.51 28.62
C VAL A 55 -3.37 -47.29 28.57
N LEU A 56 -4.25 -47.01 27.58
CA LEU A 56 -5.55 -47.69 27.21
C LEU A 56 -6.75 -47.54 28.21
N ALA A 57 -8.03 -47.83 27.86
CA ALA A 57 -8.84 -47.48 26.66
C ALA A 57 -10.30 -48.04 26.72
N VAL A 58 -11.29 -47.22 26.26
CA VAL A 58 -12.60 -47.67 25.66
C VAL A 58 -13.49 -48.44 26.70
N ILE A 59 -14.76 -48.88 26.59
CA ILE A 59 -15.83 -49.20 25.58
C ILE A 59 -17.20 -48.71 26.15
N ALA A 60 -18.40 -48.67 25.52
CA ALA A 60 -18.94 -49.15 24.23
C ALA A 60 -20.22 -48.36 23.80
N ALA A 61 -20.83 -48.76 22.67
CA ALA A 61 -22.25 -48.51 22.32
C ALA A 61 -23.07 -49.82 22.51
N PRO A 62 -24.40 -49.89 22.22
CA PRO A 62 -24.95 -50.03 20.84
C PRO A 62 -26.35 -49.31 20.69
N VAL A 63 -27.31 -49.53 19.76
CA VAL A 63 -27.54 -50.50 18.65
C VAL A 63 -28.32 -49.83 17.48
N GLY A 64 -27.87 -50.01 16.22
CA GLY A 64 -28.73 -50.21 15.02
C GLY A 64 -29.64 -49.08 14.48
N SER A 65 -30.21 -49.19 13.25
CA SER A 65 -29.94 -50.14 12.16
C SER A 65 -30.55 -49.68 10.80
N TYR A 66 -30.19 -50.40 9.71
CA TYR A 66 -30.74 -50.36 8.33
C TYR A 66 -30.27 -49.31 7.29
N SER A 67 -30.41 -49.73 6.03
CA SER A 67 -29.90 -49.24 4.73
C SER A 67 -30.67 -50.07 3.64
N PRO A 68 -30.33 -50.24 2.34
CA PRO A 68 -29.35 -49.58 1.44
C PRO A 68 -29.83 -49.35 -0.05
N PHE A 69 -28.88 -48.92 -0.91
CA PHE A 69 -28.68 -49.27 -2.35
C PHE A 69 -29.54 -48.74 -3.54
N LYS A 70 -28.83 -48.01 -4.44
CA LYS A 70 -28.87 -47.92 -5.93
C LYS A 70 -30.00 -48.61 -6.75
N LYS A 71 -30.48 -47.92 -7.82
CA LYS A 71 -30.36 -48.37 -9.23
C LYS A 71 -30.86 -47.39 -10.32
N GLY A 72 -30.10 -47.29 -11.42
CA GLY A 72 -30.62 -47.40 -12.80
C GLY A 72 -31.11 -46.14 -13.55
N PRO A 73 -30.81 -46.02 -14.86
CA PRO A 73 -31.37 -45.00 -15.76
C PRO A 73 -32.54 -45.53 -16.62
N GLN A 74 -33.25 -44.63 -17.33
CA GLN A 74 -34.02 -44.97 -18.53
C GLN A 74 -33.81 -43.95 -19.65
N HIS A 75 -33.90 -44.42 -20.91
CA HIS A 75 -33.80 -43.57 -22.10
C HIS A 75 -35.15 -42.94 -22.46
N GLY A 76 -35.15 -41.63 -22.72
CA GLY A 76 -36.14 -40.99 -23.58
C GLY A 76 -35.51 -40.70 -24.94
N SER A 77 -35.93 -41.43 -25.99
CA SER A 77 -35.48 -41.13 -27.35
C SER A 77 -36.42 -40.14 -28.01
N PHE A 78 -35.88 -39.04 -28.53
CA PHE A 78 -36.53 -38.27 -29.58
C PHE A 78 -35.49 -37.85 -30.63
N THR A 79 -35.64 -38.37 -31.84
CA THR A 79 -34.76 -38.06 -32.96
C THR A 79 -35.18 -36.76 -33.62
N ARG A 80 -34.21 -35.89 -33.92
CA ARG A 80 -34.35 -34.93 -35.02
C ARG A 80 -33.07 -34.91 -35.84
N THR A 81 -33.23 -35.09 -37.15
CA THR A 81 -32.12 -35.22 -38.09
C THR A 81 -31.47 -33.86 -38.37
N GLY A 82 -30.14 -33.82 -38.31
CA GLY A 82 -29.32 -32.65 -38.66
C GLY A 82 -27.96 -33.11 -39.18
N SER A 83 -27.54 -32.60 -40.33
CA SER A 83 -26.40 -33.15 -41.08
C SER A 83 -25.04 -32.87 -40.43
N PRO A 84 -24.09 -33.82 -40.45
CA PRO A 84 -22.77 -33.68 -39.85
C PRO A 84 -21.82 -32.82 -40.71
N ALA A 85 -22.09 -31.51 -40.78
CA ALA A 85 -21.28 -30.56 -41.56
C ALA A 85 -20.94 -29.25 -40.80
N ALA A 86 -21.78 -28.80 -39.86
CA ALA A 86 -21.61 -27.50 -39.21
C ALA A 86 -20.86 -27.52 -37.86
N ALA A 87 -20.85 -28.65 -37.14
CA ALA A 87 -20.41 -28.71 -35.75
C ALA A 87 -18.91 -28.38 -35.54
N ASN A 88 -18.03 -28.86 -36.43
CA ASN A 88 -16.59 -28.62 -36.30
C ASN A 88 -16.21 -27.14 -36.50
N GLY A 89 -16.97 -26.36 -37.27
CA GLY A 89 -16.68 -24.95 -37.51
C GLY A 89 -16.90 -24.07 -36.27
N GLY A 90 -17.88 -24.42 -35.43
CA GLY A 90 -18.15 -23.71 -34.17
C GLY A 90 -17.04 -23.92 -33.14
N ALA A 91 -16.77 -25.17 -32.79
CA ALA A 91 -15.78 -25.52 -31.76
C ALA A 91 -14.34 -25.14 -32.14
N VAL A 92 -14.01 -25.05 -33.43
CA VAL A 92 -12.70 -24.50 -33.88
C VAL A 92 -12.67 -22.99 -33.69
N ARG A 93 -13.67 -22.23 -34.16
CA ARG A 93 -13.75 -20.77 -33.96
C ARG A 93 -13.76 -20.36 -32.49
N GLU A 94 -14.40 -21.17 -31.63
CA GLU A 94 -14.45 -20.91 -30.19
C GLU A 94 -13.07 -21.08 -29.56
N ARG A 95 -12.36 -22.16 -29.87
CA ARG A 95 -10.96 -22.38 -29.45
C ARG A 95 -9.96 -21.39 -30.06
N GLU A 96 -10.21 -20.92 -31.28
CA GLU A 96 -9.41 -19.84 -31.88
C GLU A 96 -9.62 -18.53 -31.14
N ARG A 97 -10.87 -18.19 -30.76
CA ARG A 97 -11.17 -17.02 -29.93
C ARG A 97 -10.65 -17.13 -28.50
N GLU A 98 -10.67 -18.32 -27.90
CA GLU A 98 -9.98 -18.58 -26.62
C GLU A 98 -8.48 -18.34 -26.78
N ARG A 99 -7.84 -18.87 -27.83
CA ARG A 99 -6.41 -18.67 -28.09
C ARG A 99 -6.03 -17.24 -28.46
N GLU A 100 -6.91 -16.49 -29.12
CA GLU A 100 -6.73 -15.05 -29.36
C GLU A 100 -6.81 -14.29 -28.04
N ARG A 101 -7.79 -14.59 -27.18
CA ARG A 101 -7.89 -14.03 -25.82
C ARG A 101 -6.69 -14.40 -24.95
N GLU A 102 -6.22 -15.65 -24.98
CA GLU A 102 -5.01 -16.10 -24.28
C GLU A 102 -3.78 -15.32 -24.77
N ARG A 103 -3.60 -15.15 -26.10
CA ARG A 103 -2.48 -14.40 -26.68
C ARG A 103 -2.57 -12.88 -26.44
N GLU A 104 -3.77 -12.33 -26.39
CA GLU A 104 -4.00 -10.92 -26.04
C GLU A 104 -3.75 -10.71 -24.54
N GLN A 105 -4.19 -11.63 -23.68
CA GLN A 105 -3.88 -11.65 -22.26
C GLN A 105 -2.37 -11.88 -22.01
N GLU A 106 -1.69 -12.70 -22.81
CA GLU A 106 -0.23 -12.92 -22.76
C GLU A 106 0.55 -11.68 -23.22
N ARG A 107 0.04 -10.92 -24.20
CA ARG A 107 0.56 -9.59 -24.58
C ARG A 107 0.34 -8.54 -23.49
N LEU A 108 -0.82 -8.53 -22.84
CA LEU A 108 -1.13 -7.63 -21.71
C LEU A 108 -0.35 -8.02 -20.44
N ALA A 109 -0.03 -9.31 -20.27
CA ALA A 109 0.79 -9.85 -19.20
C ALA A 109 2.29 -9.93 -19.56
N THR A 110 2.71 -9.49 -20.74
CA THR A 110 4.12 -9.31 -21.08
C THR A 110 4.67 -8.19 -20.20
N PRO A 111 5.60 -8.46 -19.26
CA PRO A 111 5.87 -7.50 -18.19
C PRO A 111 6.51 -6.20 -18.72
N TYR A 112 5.85 -5.06 -18.47
CA TYR A 112 6.40 -3.73 -18.78
C TYR A 112 7.66 -3.40 -17.96
N VAL A 113 7.73 -3.95 -16.76
CA VAL A 113 8.96 -4.05 -15.97
C VAL A 113 9.59 -5.39 -16.29
N GLY A 114 10.79 -5.39 -16.87
CA GLY A 114 11.44 -6.62 -17.34
C GLY A 114 11.54 -7.68 -16.23
N PRO A 115 11.07 -8.93 -16.47
CA PRO A 115 11.08 -9.97 -15.45
C PRO A 115 12.51 -10.42 -15.16
N LEU A 116 12.71 -11.13 -14.05
CA LEU A 116 14.02 -11.62 -13.57
C LEU A 116 14.68 -12.71 -14.45
N VAL A 117 14.22 -12.88 -15.69
CA VAL A 117 14.59 -13.96 -16.60
C VAL A 117 15.78 -13.52 -17.48
N GLY A 118 16.99 -14.01 -17.13
CA GLY A 118 18.18 -13.89 -17.99
C GLY A 118 19.29 -12.95 -17.48
N LEU A 119 19.36 -12.65 -16.18
CA LEU A 119 20.40 -11.79 -15.60
C LEU A 119 21.62 -12.62 -15.14
N GLU A 120 22.82 -12.27 -15.62
CA GLU A 120 24.07 -12.95 -15.27
C GLU A 120 24.57 -12.55 -13.86
N ALA A 121 24.91 -13.56 -13.04
CA ALA A 121 25.44 -13.37 -11.69
C ALA A 121 26.91 -12.92 -11.71
N GLY A 122 27.17 -11.62 -11.96
CA GLY A 122 28.54 -11.07 -12.03
C GLY A 122 28.71 -9.58 -11.72
N GLY A 123 27.64 -8.86 -11.33
CA GLY A 123 27.69 -7.42 -11.10
C GLY A 123 28.53 -7.01 -9.89
N LYS A 124 29.43 -6.01 -10.04
CA LYS A 124 30.15 -5.41 -8.91
C LYS A 124 29.20 -4.53 -8.09
N ARG A 125 29.09 -4.82 -6.80
CA ARG A 125 28.32 -4.07 -5.79
C ARG A 125 28.58 -2.55 -5.85
N ALA A 126 27.51 -1.76 -6.00
CA ALA A 126 27.53 -0.34 -5.66
C ALA A 126 27.63 -0.18 -4.12
N ALA A 127 28.39 0.81 -3.65
CA ALA A 127 28.81 0.85 -2.24
C ALA A 127 27.70 1.15 -1.22
N ASN A 128 26.53 1.63 -1.66
CA ASN A 128 25.43 2.05 -0.80
C ASN A 128 24.30 0.99 -0.82
N ASP A 129 23.81 0.57 0.35
CA ASP A 129 22.52 -0.14 0.45
C ASP A 129 21.38 0.88 0.44
N PHE A 130 20.32 0.61 -0.32
CA PHE A 130 19.07 1.35 -0.31
C PHE A 130 18.48 1.53 1.11
N LEU A 131 18.69 0.56 2.00
CA LEU A 131 18.24 0.65 3.40
C LEU A 131 19.11 1.61 4.24
N GLU A 132 20.40 1.77 3.92
CA GLU A 132 21.34 2.65 4.65
C GLU A 132 21.44 4.07 4.05
N ASP A 133 21.08 4.26 2.78
CA ASP A 133 21.09 5.57 2.11
C ASP A 133 20.11 6.55 2.78
N VAL A 134 20.55 7.79 3.00
CA VAL A 134 19.78 8.88 3.61
C VAL A 134 19.23 9.89 2.60
N GLY A 135 19.60 9.78 1.32
CA GLY A 135 19.17 10.70 0.28
C GLY A 135 19.75 12.11 0.41
N LYS A 136 19.00 13.12 -0.06
CA LYS A 136 19.55 14.43 -0.45
C LYS A 136 19.07 15.65 0.35
N ASN A 137 18.26 15.47 1.39
CA ASN A 137 17.69 16.57 2.18
C ASN A 137 16.99 17.66 1.34
N VAL A 138 16.10 17.22 0.44
CA VAL A 138 15.43 18.06 -0.58
C VAL A 138 14.03 18.56 -0.18
N PHE A 139 13.45 18.02 0.90
CA PHE A 139 12.08 18.38 1.31
C PHE A 139 12.05 19.64 2.19
N ASP A 140 11.54 20.74 1.64
CA ASP A 140 11.22 21.96 2.38
C ASP A 140 9.90 21.77 3.15
N THR A 141 9.83 22.29 4.39
CA THR A 141 8.56 22.36 5.14
C THR A 141 7.78 23.59 4.70
N VAL A 142 6.63 23.39 4.06
CA VAL A 142 5.75 24.47 3.59
C VAL A 142 4.79 24.89 4.69
N TYR A 143 4.16 23.91 5.35
CA TYR A 143 3.25 24.10 6.48
C TYR A 143 3.63 23.17 7.63
N HIS A 144 3.34 23.58 8.87
CA HIS A 144 3.54 22.77 10.06
C HIS A 144 2.59 23.18 11.20
N TRP A 145 2.19 22.21 12.02
CA TRP A 145 1.35 22.47 13.19
C TRP A 145 1.78 21.64 14.40
N LYS A 146 1.52 22.20 15.59
CA LYS A 146 1.57 21.46 16.86
C LYS A 146 0.24 20.77 17.11
N VAL A 147 -0.83 21.57 17.06
CA VAL A 147 -2.25 21.22 17.17
C VAL A 147 -2.93 21.77 15.90
N MET A 148 -3.95 21.08 15.36
CA MET A 148 -4.72 21.59 14.23
C MET A 148 -5.78 22.61 14.67
N ASP A 149 -6.14 23.53 13.78
CA ASP A 149 -7.18 24.53 13.97
C ASP A 149 -7.93 24.81 12.66
N PHE A 150 -9.12 25.43 12.74
CA PHE A 150 -9.99 25.69 11.60
C PHE A 150 -10.46 27.15 11.52
N MET A 151 -10.62 27.67 10.32
CA MET A 151 -11.05 29.04 10.07
C MET A 151 -12.58 29.19 10.24
N TYR A 152 -12.99 29.35 11.50
CA TYR A 152 -14.37 29.68 11.85
C TYR A 152 -14.75 31.10 11.41
N PRO A 153 -16.03 31.36 11.04
CA PRO A 153 -16.48 32.71 10.65
C PRO A 153 -16.40 33.75 11.78
N SER A 154 -16.27 33.32 13.04
CA SER A 154 -15.89 34.19 14.16
C SER A 154 -15.26 33.40 15.30
N LEU A 155 -14.46 34.09 16.13
CA LEU A 155 -13.90 33.53 17.36
C LEU A 155 -15.00 33.06 18.34
N GLN A 156 -16.17 33.69 18.34
CA GLN A 156 -17.30 33.28 19.17
C GLN A 156 -17.86 31.91 18.74
N LEU A 157 -17.93 31.62 17.43
CA LEU A 157 -18.34 30.31 16.93
C LEU A 157 -17.29 29.23 17.25
N ARG A 158 -15.99 29.53 17.07
CA ARG A 158 -14.89 28.63 17.46
C ARG A 158 -14.93 28.29 18.95
N ASN A 159 -15.06 29.31 19.81
CA ASN A 159 -15.11 29.12 21.26
C ASN A 159 -16.38 28.38 21.70
N ASN A 160 -17.51 28.57 20.99
CA ASN A 160 -18.69 27.75 21.21
C ASN A 160 -18.46 26.28 20.84
N ALA A 161 -17.88 26.00 19.66
CA ALA A 161 -17.60 24.63 19.20
C ALA A 161 -16.65 23.88 20.15
N ILE A 162 -15.68 24.57 20.74
CA ILE A 162 -14.80 24.01 21.79
C ILE A 162 -15.61 23.69 23.06
N ARG A 163 -16.47 24.62 23.50
CA ARG A 163 -17.34 24.45 24.69
C ARG A 163 -18.36 23.32 24.53
N THR A 164 -18.91 23.12 23.34
CA THR A 164 -19.88 22.04 23.01
C THR A 164 -19.21 20.70 22.66
N ARG A 165 -17.87 20.67 22.57
CA ARG A 165 -17.06 19.54 22.05
C ARG A 165 -17.49 19.11 20.64
N GLU A 166 -17.86 20.08 19.82
CA GLU A 166 -17.98 19.94 18.36
C GLU A 166 -16.61 20.18 17.68
N PHE A 167 -15.71 20.88 18.37
CA PHE A 167 -14.28 20.96 18.06
C PHE A 167 -13.47 20.56 19.32
N ILE A 168 -12.55 19.61 19.17
CA ILE A 168 -11.54 19.22 20.16
C ILE A 168 -10.19 19.30 19.44
N PRO A 169 -9.38 20.37 19.64
CA PRO A 169 -8.15 20.59 18.88
C PRO A 169 -7.19 19.39 18.89
N GLU A 170 -7.09 18.70 20.02
CA GLU A 170 -6.23 17.54 20.26
C GLU A 170 -6.68 16.25 19.56
N ASN A 171 -7.88 16.23 18.96
CA ASN A 171 -8.45 15.07 18.28
C ASN A 171 -8.38 15.19 16.74
N ASN A 172 -7.70 16.22 16.22
CA ASN A 172 -7.63 16.52 14.79
C ASN A 172 -6.25 16.17 14.22
N LEU A 173 -6.17 15.13 13.39
CA LEU A 173 -4.96 14.69 12.69
C LEU A 173 -5.14 14.86 11.16
N PRO A 174 -4.24 15.58 10.46
CA PRO A 174 -4.27 15.66 9.02
C PRO A 174 -3.69 14.38 8.40
N LEU A 175 -4.40 13.81 7.43
CA LEU A 175 -4.13 12.48 6.88
C LEU A 175 -3.66 12.52 5.42
N GLY A 176 -4.47 13.08 4.52
CA GLY A 176 -4.18 13.19 3.08
C GLY A 176 -3.79 14.61 2.65
N VAL A 177 -3.12 14.70 1.50
CA VAL A 177 -2.75 15.97 0.83
C VAL A 177 -2.93 15.85 -0.68
N ASP A 178 -3.30 16.94 -1.36
CA ASP A 178 -3.09 17.11 -2.81
C ASP A 178 -3.03 18.60 -3.17
N ARG A 179 -2.56 18.95 -4.37
CA ARG A 179 -2.39 20.34 -4.82
C ARG A 179 -3.06 20.62 -6.15
N PHE A 180 -3.65 21.81 -6.23
CA PHE A 180 -4.09 22.44 -7.46
C PHE A 180 -3.67 23.91 -7.50
N ARG A 181 -2.79 24.30 -8.43
CA ARG A 181 -2.36 25.69 -8.66
C ARG A 181 -1.83 26.36 -7.37
N ASP A 182 -2.60 27.28 -6.80
CA ASP A 182 -2.36 28.05 -5.58
C ASP A 182 -3.07 27.47 -4.33
N ARG A 183 -3.74 26.31 -4.45
CA ARG A 183 -4.48 25.67 -3.36
C ARG A 183 -3.90 24.31 -2.99
N LEU A 184 -3.73 24.08 -1.70
CA LEU A 184 -3.22 22.86 -1.11
C LEU A 184 -4.31 22.24 -0.23
N PHE A 185 -4.89 21.12 -0.68
CA PHE A 185 -5.98 20.42 -0.01
C PHE A 185 -5.44 19.47 1.07
N ILE A 186 -6.15 19.39 2.19
CA ILE A 186 -5.80 18.62 3.39
C ILE A 186 -7.04 17.86 3.86
N THR A 187 -6.91 16.55 4.12
CA THR A 187 -7.99 15.76 4.72
C THR A 187 -7.79 15.62 6.23
N THR A 188 -8.87 15.69 7.01
CA THR A 188 -8.91 15.42 8.46
C THR A 188 -10.09 14.48 8.74
N PRO A 189 -9.95 13.17 8.54
CA PRO A 189 -11.00 12.20 8.81
C PRO A 189 -11.36 12.09 10.31
N ARG A 190 -12.58 11.66 10.61
CA ARG A 190 -13.19 11.66 11.95
C ARG A 190 -12.78 10.45 12.80
N TRP A 191 -11.48 10.24 12.99
CA TRP A 191 -10.92 9.11 13.78
C TRP A 191 -11.30 9.20 15.27
N ASN A 192 -11.47 10.43 15.77
CA ASN A 192 -11.89 10.77 17.12
C ASN A 192 -13.00 11.85 17.09
N PRO A 193 -13.80 12.01 18.17
CA PRO A 193 -14.81 13.08 18.27
C PRO A 193 -14.20 14.48 18.20
N GLY A 194 -14.98 15.48 17.78
CA GLY A 194 -14.53 16.88 17.78
C GLY A 194 -13.64 17.28 16.61
N VAL A 195 -13.66 16.54 15.51
CA VAL A 195 -13.25 17.04 14.20
C VAL A 195 -14.38 17.89 13.62
N PRO A 196 -14.20 19.17 13.27
CA PRO A 196 -15.32 20.00 12.82
C PRO A 196 -15.54 19.88 11.30
N ALA A 197 -14.49 20.10 10.50
CA ALA A 197 -14.46 19.94 9.04
C ALA A 197 -13.51 18.79 8.67
N THR A 198 -13.83 18.05 7.60
CA THR A 198 -13.07 16.83 7.23
C THR A 198 -12.28 16.94 5.92
N LEU A 199 -12.61 17.92 5.08
CA LEU A 199 -11.83 18.33 3.92
C LEU A 199 -11.61 19.85 4.03
N SER A 200 -10.42 20.31 3.70
CA SER A 200 -10.03 21.71 3.83
C SER A 200 -8.93 22.06 2.86
N TYR A 201 -8.62 23.35 2.73
CA TYR A 201 -7.52 23.85 1.90
C TYR A 201 -6.72 24.97 2.58
N LEU A 202 -5.56 25.24 2.00
CA LEU A 202 -4.60 26.28 2.38
C LEU A 202 -4.08 26.97 1.12
N PRO A 203 -3.76 28.28 1.16
CA PRO A 203 -3.19 29.00 0.02
C PRO A 203 -1.70 28.65 -0.19
N LEU A 204 -1.21 28.91 -1.39
CA LEU A 204 0.20 28.88 -1.77
C LEU A 204 0.56 30.18 -2.53
N PRO A 205 1.66 30.87 -2.19
CA PRO A 205 2.63 30.56 -1.16
C PRO A 205 2.07 30.73 0.27
N ALA A 206 2.59 29.93 1.21
CA ALA A 206 2.21 30.03 2.62
C ALA A 206 2.69 31.36 3.22
N GLN A 207 1.75 32.16 3.74
CA GLN A 207 2.04 33.42 4.43
C GLN A 207 2.32 33.19 5.93
N ASP A 208 1.39 32.51 6.62
CA ASP A 208 1.61 31.89 7.92
C ASP A 208 1.67 30.37 7.73
N ARG A 209 2.79 29.75 8.15
CA ARG A 209 3.04 28.31 8.03
C ARG A 209 2.29 27.45 9.03
N SER A 210 1.57 28.05 10.00
CA SER A 210 0.77 27.33 11.00
C SER A 210 -0.71 27.78 11.03
N GLN A 211 -1.17 28.47 9.98
CA GLN A 211 -2.53 29.03 9.95
C GLN A 211 -3.63 27.94 10.05
N PRO A 212 -4.84 28.30 10.53
CA PRO A 212 -6.00 27.39 10.56
C PRO A 212 -6.40 26.88 9.16
N LEU A 213 -6.88 25.65 9.09
CA LEU A 213 -7.44 25.04 7.89
C LEU A 213 -8.75 25.74 7.47
N MET A 214 -8.90 26.01 6.17
CA MET A 214 -10.15 26.56 5.62
C MET A 214 -11.02 25.41 5.09
N PRO A 215 -12.23 25.16 5.62
CA PRO A 215 -13.13 24.12 5.11
C PRO A 215 -13.43 24.26 3.62
N TYR A 216 -13.66 23.14 2.93
CA TYR A 216 -13.84 23.10 1.48
C TYR A 216 -15.09 22.32 1.07
N PRO A 217 -15.89 22.81 0.09
CA PRO A 217 -15.89 24.19 -0.42
C PRO A 217 -16.16 25.22 0.67
N ASP A 218 -17.06 24.87 1.59
CA ASP A 218 -17.38 25.66 2.78
C ASP A 218 -17.95 24.77 3.91
N TRP A 219 -18.24 25.39 5.06
CA TRP A 219 -18.80 24.74 6.25
C TRP A 219 -20.09 23.91 6.02
N SER A 220 -20.90 24.26 5.02
CA SER A 220 -22.18 23.60 4.73
C SER A 220 -22.02 22.19 4.16
N TYR A 221 -20.86 21.86 3.58
CA TYR A 221 -20.54 20.55 3.00
C TYR A 221 -20.06 19.50 4.02
N HIS A 222 -19.95 19.85 5.30
CA HIS A 222 -19.58 18.92 6.37
C HIS A 222 -20.78 18.61 7.26
N THR A 223 -21.04 17.32 7.51
CA THR A 223 -22.11 16.89 8.42
C THR A 223 -21.58 16.62 9.84
N SER A 224 -22.45 16.80 10.85
CA SER A 224 -22.19 16.40 12.23
C SER A 224 -22.48 14.90 12.43
N PRO A 225 -21.60 14.12 13.09
CA PRO A 225 -21.90 12.74 13.48
C PRO A 225 -23.11 12.62 14.42
N ARG A 226 -23.46 13.68 15.17
CA ARG A 226 -24.60 13.67 16.11
C ARG A 226 -25.97 13.75 15.42
N ASN A 227 -26.01 14.19 14.16
CA ASN A 227 -27.22 14.27 13.34
C ASN A 227 -26.79 14.19 11.85
N PRO A 228 -26.55 12.98 11.33
CA PRO A 228 -25.86 12.78 10.06
C PRO A 228 -26.75 13.07 8.84
N ASP A 229 -26.31 14.03 8.02
CA ASP A 229 -26.77 14.23 6.65
C ASP A 229 -25.75 13.60 5.69
N CYS A 230 -26.04 12.38 5.23
CA CYS A 230 -25.13 11.61 4.41
C CYS A 230 -25.00 12.09 2.96
N SER A 231 -25.74 13.13 2.54
CA SER A 231 -25.46 13.83 1.27
C SER A 231 -24.14 14.63 1.34
N LYS A 232 -23.71 14.98 2.55
CA LYS A 232 -22.53 15.79 2.87
C LYS A 232 -21.34 14.92 3.27
N MET A 233 -20.15 15.51 3.32
CA MET A 233 -18.94 14.82 3.74
C MET A 233 -18.97 14.48 5.23
N MET A 234 -18.89 13.19 5.54
CA MET A 234 -18.72 12.67 6.89
C MET A 234 -17.24 12.61 7.25
N SER A 235 -16.45 11.74 6.61
CA SER A 235 -15.09 11.39 7.03
C SER A 235 -14.19 11.11 5.83
N VAL A 236 -13.49 12.14 5.34
CA VAL A 236 -12.69 12.08 4.11
C VAL A 236 -11.29 11.55 4.41
N TYR A 237 -10.92 10.43 3.81
CA TYR A 237 -9.62 9.77 4.04
C TYR A 237 -8.55 10.21 3.02
N ARG A 238 -8.91 10.25 1.74
CA ARG A 238 -8.03 10.65 0.64
C ARG A 238 -8.79 11.45 -0.41
N ILE A 239 -7.99 12.13 -1.21
CA ILE A 239 -8.38 12.99 -2.32
C ILE A 239 -7.46 12.73 -3.51
N GLN A 240 -7.90 13.11 -4.70
CA GLN A 240 -7.06 13.14 -5.90
C GLN A 240 -7.50 14.27 -6.82
N VAL A 241 -6.59 15.19 -7.14
CA VAL A 241 -6.75 16.14 -8.25
C VAL A 241 -6.49 15.38 -9.56
N ASP A 242 -7.42 15.43 -10.53
CA ASP A 242 -7.25 14.80 -11.85
C ASP A 242 -6.69 15.76 -12.92
N GLU A 243 -6.60 15.31 -14.19
CA GLU A 243 -6.13 16.15 -15.31
C GLU A 243 -7.21 16.99 -15.98
N CYS A 244 -8.43 16.97 -15.43
CA CYS A 244 -9.59 17.73 -15.88
C CYS A 244 -9.94 18.85 -14.90
N ASP A 245 -8.98 19.22 -14.04
CA ASP A 245 -9.13 20.18 -12.94
C ASP A 245 -10.27 19.79 -11.96
N ARG A 246 -10.48 18.49 -11.71
CA ARG A 246 -11.48 18.00 -10.74
C ARG A 246 -10.84 17.45 -9.47
N LEU A 247 -11.39 17.81 -8.31
CA LEU A 247 -11.04 17.21 -7.02
C LEU A 247 -11.96 16.04 -6.72
N TRP A 248 -11.40 14.83 -6.80
CA TRP A 248 -12.06 13.60 -6.37
C TRP A 248 -11.83 13.40 -4.88
N VAL A 249 -12.88 13.04 -4.16
CA VAL A 249 -12.94 12.98 -2.70
C VAL A 249 -13.49 11.63 -2.27
N LEU A 250 -12.72 10.89 -1.47
CA LEU A 250 -13.15 9.63 -0.87
C LEU A 250 -13.61 9.86 0.58
N ASP A 251 -14.93 9.89 0.77
CA ASP A 251 -15.56 9.86 2.09
C ASP A 251 -15.81 8.40 2.48
N ALA A 252 -15.13 7.93 3.53
CA ALA A 252 -15.27 6.57 4.03
C ALA A 252 -16.56 6.36 4.83
N GLY A 253 -17.26 7.44 5.22
CA GLY A 253 -18.51 7.38 5.96
C GLY A 253 -18.40 6.96 7.43
N VAL A 254 -17.19 6.65 7.92
CA VAL A 254 -16.92 6.12 9.27
C VAL A 254 -16.51 7.17 10.29
N THR A 255 -16.86 6.97 11.56
CA THR A 255 -16.34 7.75 12.69
C THR A 255 -15.79 6.85 13.81
N ASP A 256 -15.04 7.46 14.74
CA ASP A 256 -14.62 6.88 16.03
C ASP A 256 -13.80 5.58 15.91
N THR A 257 -13.09 5.49 14.78
CA THR A 257 -12.41 4.32 14.21
C THR A 257 -11.32 3.72 15.09
N LEU A 258 -10.95 4.41 16.18
CA LEU A 258 -9.97 3.96 17.18
C LEU A 258 -10.58 3.21 18.37
N THR A 259 -11.86 3.45 18.68
CA THR A 259 -12.50 2.89 19.88
C THR A 259 -13.64 1.93 19.56
N ASN A 260 -14.41 2.23 18.51
CA ASN A 260 -15.51 1.42 18.01
C ASN A 260 -15.88 1.96 16.63
N LEU A 261 -15.50 1.27 15.55
CA LEU A 261 -15.77 1.70 14.19
C LEU A 261 -17.29 1.87 13.97
N GLN A 262 -17.74 3.08 13.69
CA GLN A 262 -19.14 3.35 13.36
C GLN A 262 -19.26 3.79 11.91
N GLN A 263 -19.90 2.94 11.09
CA GLN A 263 -20.31 3.29 9.73
C GLN A 263 -21.57 4.18 9.80
N VAL A 264 -21.38 5.50 9.93
CA VAL A 264 -22.47 6.47 10.12
C VAL A 264 -23.17 6.82 8.80
N CYS A 265 -22.42 6.82 7.71
CA CYS A 265 -22.91 6.98 6.34
C CYS A 265 -22.30 5.89 5.44
N PRO A 266 -22.92 5.51 4.31
CA PRO A 266 -22.25 4.64 3.34
C PRO A 266 -21.04 5.37 2.72
N PRO A 267 -19.95 4.64 2.38
CA PRO A 267 -18.78 5.23 1.73
C PRO A 267 -19.15 5.75 0.34
N LYS A 268 -18.58 6.89 -0.05
CA LYS A 268 -18.93 7.59 -1.29
C LYS A 268 -17.76 8.33 -1.92
N ILE A 269 -17.79 8.40 -3.24
CA ILE A 269 -16.94 9.24 -4.08
C ILE A 269 -17.70 10.52 -4.36
N MET A 270 -17.08 11.68 -4.13
CA MET A 270 -17.59 12.99 -4.56
C MET A 270 -16.58 13.63 -5.51
N ALA A 271 -17.03 14.38 -6.49
CA ALA A 271 -16.15 15.12 -7.41
C ALA A 271 -16.57 16.59 -7.50
N PHE A 272 -15.60 17.50 -7.36
CA PHE A 272 -15.80 18.95 -7.46
C PHE A 272 -15.01 19.52 -8.64
N ASP A 273 -15.54 20.51 -9.35
CA ASP A 273 -14.77 21.30 -10.33
C ASP A 273 -13.94 22.35 -9.59
N LEU A 274 -12.63 22.38 -9.79
CA LEU A 274 -11.71 23.29 -9.09
C LEU A 274 -11.63 24.69 -9.71
N GLN A 275 -12.43 24.98 -10.74
CA GLN A 275 -12.56 26.31 -11.33
C GLN A 275 -13.63 27.16 -10.64
N ASN A 276 -14.67 26.54 -10.09
CA ASN A 276 -15.80 27.21 -9.42
C ASN A 276 -16.20 26.60 -8.06
N ASP A 277 -15.54 25.51 -7.65
CA ASP A 277 -15.78 24.72 -6.43
C ASP A 277 -17.17 24.03 -6.35
N GLU A 278 -17.87 23.90 -7.48
CA GLU A 278 -19.17 23.23 -7.54
C GLU A 278 -19.05 21.69 -7.46
N LEU A 279 -20.02 21.06 -6.79
CA LEU A 279 -20.14 19.60 -6.72
C LEU A 279 -20.70 19.05 -8.04
N LEU A 280 -19.87 18.36 -8.82
CA LEU A 280 -20.24 17.73 -10.09
C LEU A 280 -21.11 16.49 -9.88
N PHE A 281 -20.71 15.60 -8.97
CA PHE A 281 -21.50 14.42 -8.61
C PHE A 281 -21.13 13.85 -7.24
N THR A 282 -22.05 13.05 -6.71
CA THR A 282 -21.85 12.13 -5.59
C THR A 282 -22.23 10.72 -6.03
N TYR A 283 -21.29 9.77 -5.93
CA TYR A 283 -21.53 8.35 -6.15
C TYR A 283 -21.36 7.58 -4.84
N VAL A 284 -22.46 7.03 -4.32
CA VAL A 284 -22.45 6.16 -3.14
C VAL A 284 -22.07 4.75 -3.59
N LEU A 285 -21.11 4.11 -2.91
CA LEU A 285 -20.73 2.73 -3.23
C LEU A 285 -21.89 1.78 -2.86
N PRO A 286 -22.34 0.91 -3.77
CA PRO A 286 -23.43 -0.02 -3.49
C PRO A 286 -23.13 -0.98 -2.33
N GLU A 287 -24.16 -1.32 -1.55
CA GLU A 287 -24.04 -2.09 -0.30
C GLU A 287 -23.41 -3.47 -0.53
N GLU A 288 -23.71 -4.14 -1.65
CA GLU A 288 -23.13 -5.46 -1.98
C GLU A 288 -21.61 -5.43 -2.26
N GLN A 289 -21.04 -4.23 -2.39
CA GLN A 289 -19.61 -3.98 -2.66
C GLN A 289 -18.87 -3.54 -1.38
N VAL A 290 -19.61 -3.10 -0.36
CA VAL A 290 -19.13 -2.69 0.96
C VAL A 290 -19.36 -3.83 1.95
N LYS A 291 -18.31 -4.59 2.23
CA LYS A 291 -18.35 -5.66 3.24
C LYS A 291 -18.46 -5.08 4.66
N GLU A 292 -18.96 -5.86 5.60
CA GLU A 292 -18.82 -5.65 7.05
C GLU A 292 -17.35 -5.28 7.39
N ASP A 293 -17.11 -4.28 8.24
CA ASP A 293 -15.80 -3.68 8.56
C ASP A 293 -14.93 -3.25 7.36
N SER A 294 -15.50 -2.89 6.21
CA SER A 294 -14.73 -2.26 5.12
C SER A 294 -14.18 -0.90 5.54
N LEU A 295 -12.96 -0.56 5.12
CA LEU A 295 -12.42 0.79 5.30
C LEU A 295 -11.79 1.27 3.98
N HIS A 296 -12.52 2.12 3.28
CA HIS A 296 -12.09 2.68 1.99
C HIS A 296 -11.12 3.85 2.25
N THR A 297 -9.81 3.61 2.14
CA THR A 297 -8.77 4.56 2.59
C THR A 297 -8.13 5.39 1.48
N ASN A 298 -8.01 4.87 0.25
CA ASN A 298 -7.26 5.52 -0.81
C ASN A 298 -7.99 5.51 -2.16
N ILE A 299 -7.76 6.55 -2.98
CA ILE A 299 -8.38 6.73 -4.30
C ILE A 299 -7.34 7.19 -5.34
N VAL A 300 -7.35 6.56 -6.51
CA VAL A 300 -6.55 6.95 -7.67
C VAL A 300 -7.46 7.05 -8.90
N VAL A 301 -7.29 8.11 -9.69
CA VAL A 301 -8.18 8.46 -10.80
C VAL A 301 -7.45 8.31 -12.13
N ASP A 302 -8.10 7.63 -13.06
CA ASP A 302 -7.59 7.20 -14.36
C ASP A 302 -8.40 7.86 -15.49
N VAL A 303 -7.99 9.06 -15.87
CA VAL A 303 -8.40 9.73 -17.13
C VAL A 303 -7.37 9.38 -18.21
N ARG A 304 -7.82 9.16 -19.45
CA ARG A 304 -6.93 8.89 -20.60
C ARG A 304 -7.19 9.89 -21.71
N ASP A 305 -6.12 10.36 -22.34
CA ASP A 305 -6.15 11.20 -23.55
C ASP A 305 -7.07 12.43 -23.43
N GLY A 306 -7.20 12.99 -22.22
CA GLY A 306 -8.09 14.13 -21.92
C GLY A 306 -9.59 13.80 -21.89
N GLN A 307 -10.00 12.54 -21.97
CA GLN A 307 -11.40 12.12 -22.00
C GLN A 307 -11.99 12.05 -20.58
N CYS A 308 -12.32 13.22 -20.04
CA CYS A 308 -12.76 13.42 -18.66
C CYS A 308 -13.98 12.58 -18.24
N GLU A 309 -14.91 12.31 -19.17
CA GLU A 309 -16.14 11.56 -18.90
C GLU A 309 -15.93 10.03 -18.92
N ASP A 310 -14.85 9.56 -19.56
CA ASP A 310 -14.42 8.16 -19.60
C ASP A 310 -13.45 7.83 -18.44
N ALA A 311 -13.49 8.63 -17.37
CA ALA A 311 -12.68 8.43 -16.17
C ALA A 311 -13.05 7.13 -15.43
N PHE A 312 -12.04 6.48 -14.86
CA PHE A 312 -12.22 5.41 -13.89
C PHE A 312 -11.60 5.83 -12.55
N ALA A 313 -12.22 5.45 -11.44
CA ALA A 313 -11.62 5.58 -10.12
C ALA A 313 -11.36 4.20 -9.50
N TYR A 314 -10.19 4.07 -8.89
CA TYR A 314 -9.75 2.88 -8.16
C TYR A 314 -9.72 3.23 -6.68
N VAL A 315 -10.56 2.56 -5.88
CA VAL A 315 -10.71 2.81 -4.45
C VAL A 315 -10.23 1.58 -3.67
N ALA A 316 -9.21 1.75 -2.83
CA ALA A 316 -8.67 0.68 -2.00
C ALA A 316 -9.45 0.54 -0.69
N ASP A 317 -9.85 -0.69 -0.37
CA ASP A 317 -10.43 -1.10 0.90
C ASP A 317 -9.41 -1.94 1.67
N VAL A 318 -8.85 -1.32 2.71
CA VAL A 318 -7.65 -1.81 3.41
C VAL A 318 -7.94 -3.00 4.33
N TRP A 319 -9.13 -3.04 4.95
CA TRP A 319 -9.45 -4.07 5.95
C TRP A 319 -10.14 -5.29 5.35
N ARG A 320 -10.74 -5.15 4.15
CA ARG A 320 -11.34 -6.26 3.41
C ARG A 320 -10.70 -6.52 2.05
N ASN A 321 -9.44 -6.12 1.91
CA ASN A 321 -8.47 -6.51 0.88
C ASN A 321 -9.06 -6.51 -0.55
N GLY A 322 -9.52 -5.35 -1.00
CA GLY A 322 -10.16 -5.19 -2.32
C GLY A 322 -9.89 -3.83 -2.96
N ILE A 323 -10.02 -3.78 -4.28
CA ILE A 323 -10.12 -2.51 -5.02
C ILE A 323 -11.51 -2.45 -5.64
N THR A 324 -12.29 -1.45 -5.26
CA THR A 324 -13.56 -1.10 -5.92
C THR A 324 -13.25 -0.22 -7.13
N VAL A 325 -13.75 -0.60 -8.30
CA VAL A 325 -13.56 0.12 -9.57
C VAL A 325 -14.84 0.85 -9.89
N PHE A 326 -14.78 2.17 -10.08
CA PHE A 326 -15.89 3.00 -10.53
C PHE A 326 -15.67 3.43 -11.98
N ASP A 327 -16.68 3.27 -12.82
CA ASP A 327 -16.78 3.68 -14.21
C ASP A 327 -17.65 4.94 -14.30
N MET A 328 -17.04 6.09 -14.61
CA MET A 328 -17.76 7.37 -14.63
C MET A 328 -18.83 7.41 -15.72
N ARG A 329 -18.51 6.98 -16.95
CA ARG A 329 -19.46 7.01 -18.09
C ARG A 329 -20.65 6.09 -17.90
N LYS A 330 -20.48 4.94 -17.22
CA LYS A 330 -21.61 4.06 -16.85
C LYS A 330 -22.26 4.44 -15.51
N PHE A 331 -21.65 5.34 -14.74
CA PHE A 331 -22.00 5.70 -13.37
C PHE A 331 -22.23 4.47 -12.47
N LYS A 332 -21.31 3.51 -12.53
CA LYS A 332 -21.42 2.19 -11.90
C LYS A 332 -20.07 1.72 -11.35
N SER A 333 -20.07 1.04 -10.21
CA SER A 333 -18.90 0.32 -9.70
C SER A 333 -19.07 -1.19 -9.61
N TRP A 334 -17.94 -1.89 -9.47
CA TRP A 334 -17.84 -3.30 -9.04
C TRP A 334 -16.62 -3.50 -8.15
N ARG A 335 -16.65 -4.52 -7.29
CA ARG A 335 -15.52 -4.87 -6.40
C ARG A 335 -14.63 -5.94 -7.02
N THR A 336 -13.33 -5.67 -7.11
CA THR A 336 -12.31 -6.65 -7.51
C THR A 336 -11.69 -7.35 -6.31
N THR A 337 -11.21 -8.58 -6.47
CA THR A 337 -10.52 -9.33 -5.40
C THR A 337 -9.31 -10.09 -5.94
N ASN A 338 -8.19 -10.03 -5.23
CA ASN A 338 -6.99 -10.80 -5.57
C ASN A 338 -6.20 -11.15 -4.29
N HIS A 339 -5.56 -12.31 -4.25
CA HIS A 339 -4.70 -12.72 -3.14
C HIS A 339 -3.52 -11.76 -2.87
N LEU A 340 -3.04 -11.03 -3.89
CA LEU A 340 -1.99 -10.01 -3.74
C LEU A 340 -2.48 -8.70 -3.08
N TYR A 341 -3.78 -8.55 -2.85
CA TYR A 341 -4.33 -7.46 -2.02
C TYR A 341 -4.22 -7.73 -0.50
N ASN A 342 -3.85 -8.95 -0.09
CA ASN A 342 -3.74 -9.32 1.31
C ASN A 342 -2.43 -8.80 1.95
N PRO A 343 -2.41 -8.50 3.25
CA PRO A 343 -1.18 -8.21 3.99
C PRO A 343 -0.24 -9.44 4.00
N ASN A 344 1.06 -9.20 4.11
CA ASN A 344 2.05 -10.20 4.49
C ASN A 344 2.22 -10.17 6.03
N PRO A 345 1.91 -11.25 6.77
CA PRO A 345 2.09 -11.30 8.23
C PRO A 345 3.50 -10.95 8.72
N LEU A 346 4.54 -11.23 7.91
CA LEU A 346 5.95 -10.92 8.22
C LEU A 346 6.27 -9.42 8.10
N ALA A 347 5.37 -8.64 7.50
CA ALA A 347 5.42 -7.19 7.39
C ALA A 347 4.32 -6.49 8.23
N SER A 348 3.59 -7.24 9.08
CA SER A 348 2.53 -6.69 9.96
C SER A 348 3.05 -6.09 11.27
N ASP A 349 4.33 -6.26 11.62
CA ASP A 349 4.95 -5.66 12.80
C ASP A 349 5.56 -4.28 12.48
N TYR A 350 5.21 -3.28 13.29
CA TYR A 350 5.61 -1.89 13.10
C TYR A 350 6.32 -1.34 14.33
N ASN A 351 7.48 -0.73 14.09
CA ASN A 351 8.36 -0.18 15.12
C ASN A 351 8.60 1.30 14.80
N TYR A 352 7.79 2.15 15.43
CA TYR A 352 7.81 3.60 15.25
C TYR A 352 8.44 4.26 16.48
N GLN A 353 9.71 4.65 16.39
CA GLN A 353 10.46 5.17 17.55
C GLN A 353 10.42 4.13 18.69
N ASP A 354 9.94 4.49 19.88
CA ASP A 354 9.80 3.56 21.02
C ASP A 354 8.46 2.77 21.03
N LEU A 355 7.58 3.00 20.04
CA LEU A 355 6.25 2.40 19.94
C LEU A 355 6.26 1.17 18.99
N ASN A 356 6.03 -0.02 19.54
CA ASN A 356 5.72 -1.23 18.78
C ASN A 356 4.20 -1.43 18.68
N PHE A 357 3.69 -1.75 17.49
CA PHE A 357 2.29 -2.03 17.22
C PHE A 357 2.14 -2.92 15.97
N GLN A 358 0.94 -3.46 15.74
CA GLN A 358 0.69 -4.38 14.63
C GLN A 358 -0.51 -3.93 13.79
N TRP A 359 -0.32 -3.87 12.47
CA TRP A 359 -1.40 -3.67 11.49
C TRP A 359 -1.39 -4.82 10.49
N SER A 360 -2.56 -5.35 10.14
CA SER A 360 -2.73 -6.31 9.05
C SER A 360 -3.48 -5.67 7.89
N ASP A 361 -3.05 -4.45 7.56
CA ASP A 361 -3.65 -3.61 6.54
C ASP A 361 -3.27 -4.12 5.14
N GLY A 362 -4.29 -4.47 4.35
CA GLY A 362 -4.19 -4.94 2.97
C GLY A 362 -3.89 -3.82 1.98
N VAL A 363 -4.33 -4.00 0.73
CA VAL A 363 -4.14 -3.04 -0.38
C VAL A 363 -4.47 -1.61 0.05
N PHE A 364 -3.49 -0.71 -0.11
CA PHE A 364 -3.57 0.66 0.43
C PHE A 364 -2.94 1.65 -0.56
N GLY A 365 -1.67 1.48 -0.87
CA GLY A 365 -0.98 2.33 -1.83
C GLY A 365 -1.27 1.90 -3.26
N MET A 366 -1.59 2.87 -4.11
CA MET A 366 -1.84 2.66 -5.54
C MET A 366 -1.25 3.82 -6.33
N SER A 367 -0.78 3.56 -7.56
CA SER A 367 -0.35 4.60 -8.50
C SER A 367 -0.51 4.11 -9.94
N LEU A 368 -0.62 5.03 -10.90
CA LEU A 368 -0.81 4.72 -12.31
C LEU A 368 0.49 4.95 -13.09
N ALA A 369 0.92 3.95 -13.84
CA ALA A 369 1.99 4.11 -14.82
C ALA A 369 1.54 5.04 -15.98
N PRO A 370 2.47 5.57 -16.80
CA PRO A 370 2.13 6.28 -18.02
C PRO A 370 1.30 5.42 -18.98
N VAL A 371 0.46 6.04 -19.82
CA VAL A 371 -0.26 5.33 -20.88
C VAL A 371 0.75 4.84 -21.93
N HIS A 372 0.77 3.53 -22.16
CA HIS A 372 1.61 2.91 -23.16
C HIS A 372 1.02 3.07 -24.57
N ARG A 373 1.86 2.87 -25.61
CA ARG A 373 1.50 2.93 -27.04
C ARG A 373 0.37 1.98 -27.47
N SER A 374 0.01 1.01 -26.62
CA SER A 374 -1.16 0.12 -26.80
C SER A 374 -2.47 0.72 -26.30
N GLY A 375 -2.48 1.95 -25.76
CA GLY A 375 -3.64 2.60 -25.17
C GLY A 375 -4.00 2.12 -23.76
N ASP A 376 -3.17 1.26 -23.15
CA ASP A 376 -3.35 0.76 -21.78
C ASP A 376 -2.21 1.17 -20.85
N ARG A 377 -2.40 1.02 -19.53
CA ARG A 377 -1.37 1.25 -18.50
C ARG A 377 -1.48 0.26 -17.35
N MET A 378 -0.38 0.07 -16.63
CA MET A 378 -0.39 -0.68 -15.38
C MET A 378 -0.91 0.20 -14.24
N LEU A 379 -1.77 -0.37 -13.40
CA LEU A 379 -1.94 0.09 -12.03
C LEU A 379 -0.92 -0.64 -11.15
N LEU A 380 -0.05 0.13 -10.51
CA LEU A 380 0.93 -0.31 -9.53
C LEU A 380 0.29 -0.21 -8.14
N PHE A 381 0.45 -1.22 -7.29
CA PHE A 381 -0.15 -1.23 -5.96
C PHE A 381 0.65 -2.04 -4.94
N HIS A 382 0.40 -1.75 -3.67
CA HIS A 382 0.94 -2.51 -2.54
C HIS A 382 -0.03 -2.54 -1.36
N PRO A 383 -0.10 -3.68 -0.64
CA PRO A 383 -0.59 -3.70 0.73
C PRO A 383 0.27 -2.83 1.64
N MET A 384 -0.36 -2.19 2.63
CA MET A 384 0.34 -1.40 3.64
C MET A 384 1.33 -2.28 4.42
N SER A 385 0.85 -3.40 4.95
CA SER A 385 1.67 -4.44 5.59
C SER A 385 2.31 -5.35 4.54
N SER A 386 3.15 -4.77 3.67
CA SER A 386 3.96 -5.51 2.70
C SER A 386 5.21 -4.74 2.25
N PHE A 387 6.29 -5.47 1.98
CA PHE A 387 7.49 -4.95 1.32
C PHE A 387 7.38 -4.96 -0.21
N MET A 388 6.38 -5.65 -0.77
CA MET A 388 6.26 -5.91 -2.21
C MET A 388 5.58 -4.77 -2.97
N GLU A 389 5.98 -4.56 -4.22
CA GLU A 389 5.20 -3.85 -5.24
C GLU A 389 4.57 -4.87 -6.20
N PHE A 390 3.32 -4.64 -6.58
CA PHE A 390 2.55 -5.45 -7.51
C PHE A 390 2.03 -4.60 -8.66
N GLN A 391 1.71 -5.24 -9.79
CA GLN A 391 1.13 -4.58 -10.96
C GLN A 391 -0.05 -5.38 -11.53
N VAL A 392 -0.97 -4.67 -12.19
CA VAL A 392 -2.05 -5.24 -13.01
C VAL A 392 -2.35 -4.33 -14.21
N PRO A 393 -2.60 -4.84 -15.43
CA PRO A 393 -3.08 -4.01 -16.54
C PRO A 393 -4.44 -3.41 -16.19
N ALA A 394 -4.56 -2.09 -16.29
CA ALA A 394 -5.73 -1.36 -15.83
C ALA A 394 -6.97 -1.57 -16.73
N SER A 395 -6.79 -2.22 -17.89
CA SER A 395 -7.85 -2.83 -18.72
C SER A 395 -8.56 -4.00 -18.03
N ILE A 396 -7.84 -4.83 -17.26
CA ILE A 396 -8.40 -6.00 -16.55
C ILE A 396 -9.26 -5.56 -15.36
N LEU A 397 -8.83 -4.54 -14.62
CA LEU A 397 -9.66 -3.89 -13.60
C LEU A 397 -10.94 -3.29 -14.20
N ARG A 398 -10.81 -2.68 -15.39
CA ARG A 398 -11.90 -2.02 -16.15
C ARG A 398 -12.97 -2.95 -16.72
N ASN A 399 -12.69 -4.24 -16.86
CA ASN A 399 -13.64 -5.19 -17.43
C ASN A 399 -14.42 -5.90 -16.31
N GLU A 400 -15.60 -5.37 -15.97
CA GLU A 400 -16.51 -5.97 -14.98
C GLU A 400 -16.69 -7.49 -15.17
N THR A 401 -16.86 -7.96 -16.41
CA THR A 401 -17.21 -9.36 -16.69
C THR A 401 -16.10 -10.38 -16.36
N VAL A 402 -14.84 -9.96 -16.15
CA VAL A 402 -13.79 -10.90 -15.68
C VAL A 402 -13.84 -11.15 -14.17
N TRP A 403 -14.69 -10.42 -13.44
CA TRP A 403 -14.90 -10.55 -11.99
C TRP A 403 -16.11 -11.41 -11.64
N GLU A 404 -16.99 -11.67 -12.61
CA GLU A 404 -18.15 -12.56 -12.49
C GLU A 404 -17.75 -14.05 -12.58
N GLY A 405 -16.52 -14.35 -13.04
CA GLY A 405 -16.03 -15.72 -13.32
C GLY A 405 -14.79 -16.11 -12.52
N PHE A 406 -14.61 -17.42 -12.31
CA PHE A 406 -13.50 -17.95 -11.50
C PHE A 406 -12.13 -17.76 -12.17
N GLY A 407 -11.26 -16.96 -11.53
CA GLY A 407 -9.80 -17.03 -11.67
C GLY A 407 -9.16 -16.42 -12.93
N LEU A 408 -9.92 -16.07 -13.97
CA LEU A 408 -9.37 -15.53 -15.22
C LEU A 408 -8.62 -14.20 -15.02
N ALA A 409 -9.18 -13.29 -14.22
CA ALA A 409 -8.52 -12.03 -13.87
C ALA A 409 -7.25 -12.22 -13.01
N ALA A 410 -7.20 -13.29 -12.21
CA ALA A 410 -6.17 -13.44 -11.17
C ALA A 410 -4.74 -13.57 -11.73
N LYS A 411 -4.59 -14.18 -12.92
CA LYS A 411 -3.31 -14.34 -13.62
C LYS A 411 -2.71 -13.05 -14.17
N ALA A 412 -3.50 -11.99 -14.31
CA ALA A 412 -3.01 -10.70 -14.82
C ALA A 412 -2.30 -9.85 -13.76
N PHE A 413 -2.36 -10.26 -12.50
CA PHE A 413 -1.68 -9.61 -11.39
C PHE A 413 -0.30 -10.22 -11.21
N GLN A 414 0.72 -9.38 -11.11
CA GLN A 414 2.12 -9.81 -11.08
C GLN A 414 2.89 -9.12 -9.95
N PRO A 415 3.79 -9.83 -9.23
CA PRO A 415 4.82 -9.17 -8.42
C PRO A 415 5.80 -8.42 -9.33
N VAL A 416 6.13 -7.20 -8.93
CA VAL A 416 7.15 -6.37 -9.58
C VAL A 416 8.49 -6.53 -8.88
N GLY A 417 8.49 -6.51 -7.54
CA GLY A 417 9.68 -6.76 -6.71
C GLY A 417 9.47 -6.34 -5.25
N THR A 418 10.55 -6.28 -4.47
CA THR A 418 10.53 -5.92 -3.03
C THR A 418 11.32 -4.64 -2.74
N ARG A 419 10.80 -3.79 -1.85
CA ARG A 419 11.51 -2.67 -1.20
C ARG A 419 12.46 -3.13 -0.10
N GLY A 420 12.44 -4.42 0.24
CA GLY A 420 13.18 -4.99 1.36
C GLY A 420 12.50 -4.79 2.71
N ARG A 421 13.08 -5.37 3.76
CA ARG A 421 12.60 -5.27 5.14
C ARG A 421 12.49 -3.81 5.59
N MET A 422 11.45 -3.50 6.39
CA MET A 422 11.03 -2.13 6.75
C MET A 422 10.58 -1.27 5.55
N GLY A 423 10.31 -1.90 4.41
CA GLY A 423 9.89 -1.24 3.16
C GLY A 423 8.38 -1.02 3.04
N GLN A 424 7.61 -0.99 4.13
CA GLN A 424 6.19 -0.64 4.09
C GLN A 424 5.98 0.79 3.56
N SER A 425 4.94 0.94 2.75
CA SER A 425 4.57 2.19 2.09
C SER A 425 3.06 2.38 2.23
N SER A 426 2.64 3.60 2.59
CA SER A 426 1.23 3.98 2.66
C SER A 426 0.70 4.52 1.32
N THR A 427 1.55 5.03 0.43
CA THR A 427 1.13 5.44 -0.91
C THR A 427 2.31 5.65 -1.86
N ALA A 428 2.00 5.75 -3.15
CA ALA A 428 2.93 6.10 -4.21
C ALA A 428 2.29 7.08 -5.23
N GLY A 429 3.13 7.77 -5.99
CA GLY A 429 2.73 8.58 -7.13
C GLY A 429 3.78 8.54 -8.24
N VAL A 430 3.35 8.56 -9.50
CA VAL A 430 4.25 8.52 -10.67
C VAL A 430 4.30 9.90 -11.33
N GLY A 431 5.52 10.39 -11.57
CA GLY A 431 5.75 11.65 -12.29
C GLY A 431 5.72 11.48 -13.83
N LYS A 432 5.57 12.61 -14.53
CA LYS A 432 5.67 12.73 -16.01
C LYS A 432 7.07 12.36 -16.55
N ASN A 433 8.03 12.13 -15.64
CA ASN A 433 9.39 11.64 -15.88
C ASN A 433 9.50 10.10 -15.82
N ASN A 434 8.38 9.38 -15.69
CA ASN A 434 8.31 7.92 -15.53
C ASN A 434 8.96 7.39 -14.23
N VAL A 435 9.06 8.23 -13.19
CA VAL A 435 9.57 7.81 -11.88
C VAL A 435 8.44 7.67 -10.88
N GLN A 436 8.31 6.51 -10.26
CA GLN A 436 7.46 6.29 -9.09
C GLN A 436 8.19 6.82 -7.85
N PHE A 437 7.45 7.55 -7.02
CA PHE A 437 7.85 7.99 -5.69
C PHE A 437 6.94 7.32 -4.68
N PHE A 438 7.50 6.83 -3.57
CA PHE A 438 6.75 6.07 -2.57
C PHE A 438 7.22 6.40 -1.15
N THR A 439 6.30 6.30 -0.19
CA THR A 439 6.61 6.52 1.24
C THR A 439 7.37 5.34 1.83
N LEU A 440 8.23 5.58 2.83
CA LEU A 440 8.91 4.54 3.61
C LEU A 440 8.59 4.76 5.08
N VAL A 441 7.44 4.25 5.54
CA VAL A 441 6.86 4.67 6.84
C VAL A 441 7.69 4.23 8.05
N GLN A 442 8.35 3.07 7.98
CA GLN A 442 9.23 2.57 9.04
C GLN A 442 10.68 3.06 8.92
N GLN A 443 11.03 3.84 7.89
CA GLN A 443 12.37 4.40 7.70
C GLN A 443 12.37 5.95 7.73
N SER A 444 11.23 6.56 8.09
CA SER A 444 11.00 8.00 8.08
C SER A 444 11.49 8.68 6.79
N GLY A 445 11.07 8.18 5.63
CA GLY A 445 11.63 8.60 4.35
C GLY A 445 10.71 8.50 3.13
N VAL A 446 11.27 8.90 1.99
CA VAL A 446 10.67 8.78 0.65
C VAL A 446 11.67 8.08 -0.26
N GLY A 447 11.22 7.00 -0.91
CA GLY A 447 11.96 6.29 -1.94
C GLY A 447 11.50 6.68 -3.35
N CYS A 448 12.29 6.29 -4.34
CA CYS A 448 11.98 6.44 -5.75
C CYS A 448 12.43 5.21 -6.57
N TRP A 449 11.83 5.04 -7.74
CA TRP A 449 12.17 4.02 -8.73
C TRP A 449 11.77 4.48 -10.12
N ASP A 450 12.68 4.40 -11.08
CA ASP A 450 12.41 4.67 -12.50
C ASP A 450 11.76 3.44 -13.14
N LEU A 451 10.53 3.61 -13.65
CA LEU A 451 9.74 2.54 -14.26
C LEU A 451 10.42 1.91 -15.48
N GLY A 452 11.38 2.59 -16.10
CA GLY A 452 12.21 2.05 -17.18
C GLY A 452 13.33 1.10 -16.73
N LYS A 453 13.51 0.88 -15.42
CA LYS A 453 14.58 0.06 -14.83
C LYS A 453 14.03 -1.19 -14.14
N PRO A 454 14.71 -2.35 -14.20
CA PRO A 454 14.28 -3.55 -13.48
C PRO A 454 14.17 -3.29 -11.97
N TYR A 455 13.05 -3.69 -11.36
CA TYR A 455 12.76 -3.45 -9.95
C TYR A 455 13.64 -4.34 -9.06
N ASN A 456 14.79 -3.79 -8.65
CA ASN A 456 15.71 -4.42 -7.70
C ASN A 456 16.39 -3.33 -6.85
N ARG A 457 16.96 -3.71 -5.70
CA ARG A 457 17.58 -2.78 -4.73
C ARG A 457 18.70 -1.90 -5.31
N ASN A 458 19.33 -2.26 -6.43
CA ASN A 458 20.34 -1.41 -7.10
C ASN A 458 19.71 -0.32 -8.00
N ASN A 459 18.41 -0.39 -8.27
CA ASN A 459 17.63 0.59 -9.05
C ASN A 459 16.57 1.33 -8.20
N LEU A 460 16.34 0.90 -6.95
CA LEU A 460 15.59 1.68 -5.95
C LEU A 460 16.52 2.73 -5.33
N GLY A 461 16.08 3.98 -5.21
CA GLY A 461 16.86 5.06 -4.62
C GLY A 461 16.12 5.77 -3.49
N VAL A 462 16.86 6.44 -2.61
CA VAL A 462 16.29 7.25 -1.54
C VAL A 462 16.30 8.73 -1.95
N VAL A 463 15.13 9.38 -1.90
CA VAL A 463 15.03 10.84 -2.09
C VAL A 463 15.50 11.53 -0.82
N GLU A 464 14.97 11.10 0.33
CA GLU A 464 15.36 11.57 1.67
C GLU A 464 14.90 10.57 2.74
N LYS A 465 15.71 10.33 3.78
CA LYS A 465 15.27 9.84 5.09
C LYS A 465 15.58 10.89 6.15
N ASN A 466 14.59 11.27 6.96
CA ASN A 466 14.75 12.28 7.99
C ASN A 466 13.71 12.10 9.11
N ALA A 467 14.12 11.47 10.20
CA ALA A 467 13.26 11.18 11.37
C ALA A 467 12.66 12.42 12.07
N GLN A 468 13.07 13.64 11.71
CA GLN A 468 12.52 14.89 12.26
C GLN A 468 11.52 15.58 11.31
N LYS A 469 11.75 15.56 9.98
CA LYS A 469 10.82 16.10 8.98
C LYS A 469 9.76 15.07 8.56
N LEU A 470 10.23 13.90 8.14
CA LEU A 470 9.48 12.78 7.58
C LEU A 470 9.14 11.76 8.68
N THR A 471 8.67 12.23 9.85
CA THR A 471 8.37 11.41 11.04
C THR A 471 7.59 10.14 10.70
N PHE A 472 6.34 10.30 10.25
CA PHE A 472 5.53 9.27 9.62
C PHE A 472 5.02 9.84 8.27
N PRO A 473 5.66 9.51 7.12
CA PRO A 473 5.26 10.00 5.80
C PRO A 473 3.97 9.29 5.37
N ASN A 474 2.83 9.88 5.71
CA ASN A 474 1.52 9.24 5.66
C ASN A 474 0.87 9.29 4.27
N ASP A 475 1.06 10.38 3.55
CA ASP A 475 0.55 10.56 2.19
C ASP A 475 1.58 11.28 1.31
N LEU A 476 1.57 10.98 0.03
CA LEU A 476 2.46 11.51 -0.99
C LEU A 476 1.68 11.67 -2.30
N LYS A 477 1.77 12.85 -2.91
CA LYS A 477 1.31 13.12 -4.26
C LYS A 477 2.45 13.68 -5.10
N VAL A 478 2.35 13.50 -6.42
CA VAL A 478 3.10 14.27 -7.41
C VAL A 478 2.09 15.22 -8.05
N ASP A 479 2.26 16.53 -7.90
CA ASP A 479 1.29 17.49 -8.43
C ASP A 479 1.29 17.52 -9.97
N ARG A 480 0.22 18.06 -10.57
CA ARG A 480 0.02 18.05 -12.03
C ARG A 480 0.58 19.29 -12.74
N GLU A 481 1.27 20.15 -12.02
CA GLU A 481 1.84 21.42 -12.50
C GLU A 481 2.83 21.26 -13.68
N PRO A 482 3.15 22.34 -14.42
CA PRO A 482 4.17 22.31 -15.47
C PRO A 482 5.57 21.91 -14.95
N GLN A 483 5.90 22.34 -13.73
CA GLN A 483 7.07 21.90 -12.97
C GLN A 483 6.56 21.12 -11.77
N GLN A 484 6.60 19.79 -11.86
CA GLN A 484 6.01 18.92 -10.85
C GLN A 484 6.78 18.95 -9.53
N SER A 485 6.03 19.05 -8.43
CA SER A 485 6.53 18.87 -7.07
C SER A 485 5.94 17.63 -6.40
N LEU A 486 6.76 17.00 -5.57
CA LEU A 486 6.37 16.00 -4.60
C LEU A 486 5.77 16.73 -3.38
N TRP A 487 4.58 16.34 -2.95
CA TRP A 487 3.92 16.84 -1.75
C TRP A 487 3.75 15.70 -0.76
N VAL A 488 4.22 15.85 0.47
CA VAL A 488 4.18 14.80 1.49
C VAL A 488 3.50 15.31 2.76
N MET A 489 2.43 14.63 3.17
CA MET A 489 1.85 14.77 4.51
C MET A 489 2.68 13.92 5.48
N SER A 490 3.41 14.56 6.38
CA SER A 490 4.11 13.86 7.46
C SER A 490 3.51 14.21 8.81
N ASN A 491 3.03 13.20 9.53
CA ASN A 491 2.39 13.34 10.82
C ASN A 491 3.08 12.43 11.86
N LYS A 492 2.37 12.08 12.93
CA LYS A 492 2.77 11.08 13.92
C LYS A 492 1.63 10.07 14.15
N LEU A 493 1.04 9.55 13.06
CA LEU A 493 -0.17 8.75 13.11
C LEU A 493 -0.14 7.64 14.19
N PRO A 494 0.90 6.78 14.31
CA PRO A 494 0.93 5.73 15.34
C PRO A 494 0.81 6.25 16.77
N VAL A 495 1.48 7.38 17.09
CA VAL A 495 1.44 8.01 18.42
C VAL A 495 0.07 8.64 18.69
N PHE A 496 -0.63 9.11 17.66
CA PHE A 496 -2.02 9.58 17.78
C PHE A 496 -3.03 8.44 17.97
N LEU A 497 -2.68 7.19 17.61
CA LEU A 497 -3.57 6.03 17.78
C LEU A 497 -3.39 5.35 19.14
N TYR A 498 -2.13 5.20 19.58
CA TYR A 498 -1.76 4.25 20.65
C TYR A 498 -1.06 4.90 21.86
N ASP A 499 -0.81 6.20 21.81
CA ASP A 499 -0.19 6.99 22.88
C ASP A 499 -0.77 8.43 22.86
N LYS A 500 -0.04 9.42 23.38
CA LYS A 500 -0.45 10.82 23.43
C LYS A 500 0.56 11.73 22.75
N LEU A 501 0.10 12.51 21.77
CA LEU A 501 0.91 13.57 21.16
C LEU A 501 1.33 14.65 22.19
N ASP A 502 2.61 14.97 22.19
CA ASP A 502 3.16 16.16 22.86
C ASP A 502 2.87 17.41 22.00
N TYR A 503 1.98 18.26 22.49
CA TYR A 503 1.56 19.49 21.83
C TYR A 503 2.49 20.70 22.08
N THR A 504 3.60 20.53 22.80
CA THR A 504 4.64 21.56 22.90
C THR A 504 5.54 21.62 21.66
N GLN A 505 5.59 20.53 20.88
CA GLN A 505 6.40 20.38 19.67
C GLN A 505 5.55 20.26 18.38
N THR A 506 6.18 20.28 17.22
CA THR A 506 5.53 20.09 15.92
C THR A 506 5.19 18.62 15.68
N ASN A 507 3.91 18.33 15.43
CA ASN A 507 3.39 16.97 15.20
C ASN A 507 3.00 16.72 13.75
N PHE A 508 2.67 17.77 13.00
CA PHE A 508 2.13 17.68 11.64
C PHE A 508 2.92 18.60 10.71
N ARG A 509 3.22 18.17 9.48
CA ARG A 509 3.95 18.92 8.46
C ARG A 509 3.42 18.58 7.07
N VAL A 510 3.33 19.60 6.21
CA VAL A 510 3.34 19.38 4.75
C VAL A 510 4.70 19.76 4.20
N LEU A 511 5.33 18.81 3.52
CA LEU A 511 6.63 18.95 2.90
C LEU A 511 6.50 19.03 1.37
N MET A 512 7.41 19.75 0.72
CA MET A 512 7.47 19.88 -0.73
C MET A 512 8.90 19.73 -1.25
N ALA A 513 9.08 19.03 -2.37
CA ALA A 513 10.33 18.97 -3.11
C ALA A 513 10.07 19.00 -4.63
N ASP A 514 10.94 19.64 -5.42
CA ASP A 514 10.90 19.55 -6.88
C ASP A 514 11.20 18.10 -7.33
N ALA A 515 10.30 17.49 -8.10
CA ALA A 515 10.37 16.06 -8.45
C ALA A 515 11.54 15.71 -9.38
N ARG A 516 12.16 16.69 -10.05
CA ARG A 516 13.37 16.49 -10.88
C ARG A 516 14.63 16.59 -10.02
N LYS A 517 14.74 17.61 -9.16
CA LYS A 517 15.86 17.78 -8.22
C LYS A 517 15.93 16.65 -7.19
N ALA A 518 14.78 16.12 -6.79
CA ALA A 518 14.67 14.98 -5.87
C ALA A 518 15.42 13.72 -6.34
N ILE A 519 15.55 13.53 -7.66
CA ILE A 519 16.18 12.36 -8.29
C ILE A 519 17.44 12.67 -9.08
N GLU A 520 17.74 13.94 -9.35
CA GLU A 520 18.88 14.34 -10.17
C GLU A 520 20.18 13.73 -9.64
N ASN A 521 20.89 12.97 -10.48
CA ASN A 521 22.07 12.20 -10.09
C ASN A 521 21.79 11.18 -8.96
N THR A 522 20.71 10.40 -9.04
CA THR A 522 20.49 9.16 -8.28
C THR A 522 20.23 7.99 -9.23
N VAL A 523 20.10 6.77 -8.71
CA VAL A 523 19.67 5.59 -9.50
C VAL A 523 18.25 5.75 -10.08
N CYS A 524 17.43 6.65 -9.53
CA CYS A 524 16.10 6.99 -10.04
C CYS A 524 16.13 7.98 -11.21
N ASP A 525 17.26 8.61 -11.53
CA ASP A 525 17.38 9.54 -12.66
C ASP A 525 17.29 8.77 -13.98
N PRO A 526 16.34 9.07 -14.89
CA PRO A 526 16.26 8.38 -16.19
C PRO A 526 17.49 8.60 -17.10
N ARG A 527 18.37 9.56 -16.77
CA ARG A 527 19.66 9.77 -17.44
C ARG A 527 20.75 8.80 -16.97
N VAL A 528 20.57 8.15 -15.82
CA VAL A 528 21.51 7.17 -15.25
C VAL A 528 21.09 5.77 -15.74
N PRO A 529 22.01 4.96 -16.32
CA PRO A 529 21.67 3.63 -16.84
C PRO A 529 21.25 2.66 -15.71
N PRO A 530 20.40 1.66 -16.00
CA PRO A 530 19.99 0.66 -15.02
C PRO A 530 21.17 -0.20 -14.55
N SER A 531 21.18 -0.52 -13.26
CA SER A 531 21.95 -1.63 -12.74
C SER A 531 21.28 -2.95 -13.13
N LEU A 532 21.99 -3.75 -13.93
CA LEU A 532 21.62 -5.14 -14.26
C LEU A 532 22.23 -6.15 -13.26
N ALA A 533 22.87 -5.67 -12.18
CA ALA A 533 23.36 -6.52 -11.11
C ALA A 533 22.16 -7.10 -10.32
N PHE A 534 21.86 -8.37 -10.58
CA PHE A 534 20.85 -9.12 -9.83
C PHE A 534 21.55 -10.09 -8.87
N ASP A 535 21.18 -10.03 -7.59
CA ASP A 535 21.60 -10.99 -6.58
C ASP A 535 20.43 -11.92 -6.26
N ALA A 536 20.46 -13.11 -6.86
CA ALA A 536 19.45 -14.14 -6.64
C ALA A 536 19.45 -14.63 -5.18
N ALA A 537 20.63 -14.74 -4.56
CA ALA A 537 20.74 -15.17 -3.17
C ALA A 537 20.21 -14.12 -2.20
N GLN A 538 20.27 -12.83 -2.54
CA GLN A 538 19.57 -11.79 -1.80
C GLN A 538 18.04 -11.93 -1.92
N LEU A 539 17.49 -12.18 -3.11
CA LEU A 539 16.06 -12.36 -3.27
C LEU A 539 15.56 -13.63 -2.56
N GLU A 540 16.32 -14.72 -2.60
CA GLU A 540 16.03 -15.96 -1.86
C GLU A 540 16.08 -15.72 -0.34
N CYS A 541 17.15 -15.12 0.18
CA CYS A 541 17.30 -14.79 1.61
C CYS A 541 16.33 -13.69 2.10
N GLU A 542 15.59 -13.00 1.19
CA GLU A 542 14.50 -12.07 1.49
C GLU A 542 13.08 -12.63 1.23
N LEU A 543 12.97 -13.86 0.70
CA LEU A 543 11.71 -14.60 0.55
C LEU A 543 11.62 -15.80 1.51
N GLU A 544 12.75 -16.23 2.10
CA GLU A 544 12.82 -17.25 3.16
C GLU A 544 12.75 -16.67 4.59
N LEU A 545 12.58 -15.34 4.75
CA LEU A 545 12.50 -14.61 6.03
C LEU A 545 11.16 -13.88 6.23
#